data_AF-S9S6W3-F1
#
_entry.id   AF-S9S6W3-F1
#
_cell.length_a   1.000
_cell.length_b   1.000
_cell.length_c   1.000
_cell.angle_alpha   90.00
_cell.angle_beta   90.00
_cell.angle_gamma   90.00
#
_symmetry.space_group_name_H-M   'P 1'
#
loop_
_entity.id
_entity.type
_entity.pdbx_description
1 polymer ?
#
loop_
_entity_poly.entity_id
_entity_poly.type
_entity_poly.pdbx_seq_one_letter_code
_entity_poly.pdbx_strand_id
1 'polypeptide(L)'
;MVYSFFEPELSRDSLGTYVILDHVRIAAEMHLPYVYLGYWVPGSAKMGYKARFGALEVYSRGQWLPLRNPADYGADVHPLSVDPIAEQVANIQLPDMRDQRG
;
A
#
# COMPACT_ATOMS: atom_id res chain seq x y z
N MET A 1 -7.87 -5.97 -3.03
CA MET A 1 -8.56 -6.40 -1.79
C MET A 1 -9.02 -5.17 -1.01
N VAL A 2 -10.27 -5.15 -0.52
CA VAL A 2 -10.81 -3.95 0.14
C VAL A 2 -10.55 -3.96 1.66
N TYR A 3 -10.65 -5.13 2.33
CA TYR A 3 -10.25 -5.31 3.75
C TYR A 3 -9.83 -6.76 4.05
N SER A 4 -8.91 -6.93 5.00
CA SER A 4 -8.63 -8.23 5.63
C SER A 4 -8.48 -8.06 7.14
N PHE A 5 -9.00 -9.03 7.86
CA PHE A 5 -8.89 -9.14 9.31
C PHE A 5 -8.35 -10.53 9.61
N PHE A 6 -7.46 -10.61 10.59
CA PHE A 6 -6.90 -11.86 11.09
C PHE A 6 -6.99 -11.84 12.61
N GLU A 7 -7.08 -13.02 13.20
CA GLU A 7 -7.08 -13.19 14.65
C GLU A 7 -5.76 -12.62 15.21
N PRO A 8 -5.78 -11.73 16.23
CA PRO A 8 -4.56 -11.12 16.76
C PRO A 8 -3.54 -12.15 17.26
N GLU A 9 -4.02 -13.27 17.78
CA GLU A 9 -3.21 -14.40 18.26
C GLU A 9 -2.41 -15.09 17.14
N LEU A 10 -2.88 -14.98 15.89
CA LEU A 10 -2.21 -15.53 14.70
C LEU A 10 -1.25 -14.54 14.03
N SER A 11 -0.92 -13.42 14.71
CA SER A 11 0.03 -12.43 14.19
C SER A 11 1.41 -13.02 13.84
N ARG A 12 1.83 -14.09 14.52
CA ARG A 12 3.07 -14.84 14.21
C ARG A 12 3.03 -15.55 12.86
N ASP A 13 1.84 -15.91 12.39
CA ASP A 13 1.67 -16.68 11.15
C ASP A 13 1.77 -15.80 9.90
N SER A 14 1.97 -14.49 10.07
CA SER A 14 2.22 -13.55 8.98
C SER A 14 1.14 -13.58 7.88
N LEU A 15 -0.11 -13.81 8.26
CA LEU A 15 -1.26 -13.92 7.33
C LEU A 15 -1.40 -12.69 6.42
N GLY A 16 -1.11 -11.50 6.94
CA GLY A 16 -1.08 -10.28 6.13
C GLY A 16 -0.04 -10.32 5.00
N THR A 17 1.14 -10.88 5.25
CA THR A 17 2.19 -11.07 4.24
C THR A 17 1.76 -12.11 3.21
N TYR A 18 1.21 -13.25 3.66
CA TYR A 18 0.74 -14.32 2.78
C TYR A 18 -0.28 -13.79 1.76
N VAL A 19 -1.27 -13.04 2.22
CA VAL A 19 -2.32 -12.51 1.35
C VAL A 19 -1.77 -11.52 0.30
N ILE A 20 -0.76 -10.71 0.68
CA ILE A 20 -0.10 -9.81 -0.29
C ILE A 20 0.63 -10.63 -1.36
N LEU A 21 1.40 -11.65 -0.96
CA LEU A 21 2.13 -12.49 -1.90
C LEU A 21 1.19 -13.25 -2.84
N ASP A 22 0.06 -13.75 -2.34
CA ASP A 22 -0.95 -14.41 -3.18
C ASP A 22 -1.54 -13.44 -4.22
N HIS A 23 -1.83 -12.19 -3.83
CA HIS A 23 -2.29 -11.17 -4.79
C HIS A 23 -1.22 -10.81 -5.82
N VAL A 24 0.06 -10.72 -5.42
CA VAL A 24 1.17 -10.50 -6.35
C VAL A 24 1.26 -11.65 -7.36
N ARG A 25 1.08 -12.89 -6.90
CA ARG A 25 1.04 -14.06 -7.78
C ARG A 25 -0.12 -13.97 -8.79
N ILE A 26 -1.34 -13.70 -8.32
CA ILE A 26 -2.52 -13.55 -9.19
C ILE A 26 -2.31 -12.41 -10.20
N ALA A 27 -1.77 -11.27 -9.77
CA ALA A 27 -1.48 -10.14 -10.66
C ALA A 27 -0.43 -10.51 -11.71
N ALA A 28 0.63 -11.23 -11.33
CA ALA A 28 1.64 -11.71 -12.26
C ALA A 28 1.04 -12.69 -13.29
N GLU A 29 0.20 -13.64 -12.87
CA GLU A 29 -0.52 -14.56 -13.76
C GLU A 29 -1.43 -13.81 -14.75
N MET A 30 -2.03 -12.71 -14.30
CA MET A 30 -2.90 -11.84 -15.10
C MET A 30 -2.15 -10.74 -15.88
N HIS A 31 -0.82 -10.68 -15.78
CA HIS A 31 0.01 -9.62 -16.40
C HIS A 31 -0.40 -8.21 -15.96
N LEU A 32 -0.84 -8.07 -14.71
CA LEU A 32 -1.17 -6.78 -14.10
C LEU A 32 0.09 -6.16 -13.49
N PRO A 33 0.41 -4.90 -13.80
CA PRO A 33 1.66 -4.27 -13.37
C PRO A 33 1.67 -3.88 -11.88
N TYR A 34 0.50 -3.77 -11.24
CA TYR A 34 0.38 -3.27 -9.88
C TYR A 34 -0.63 -4.05 -9.03
N VAL A 35 -0.32 -4.17 -7.74
CA VAL A 35 -1.26 -4.61 -6.70
C VAL A 35 -1.49 -3.44 -5.75
N TYR A 36 -2.73 -2.94 -5.70
CA TYR A 36 -3.09 -1.89 -4.75
C TYR A 36 -3.26 -2.48 -3.34
N LEU A 37 -2.34 -2.15 -2.43
CA LEU A 37 -2.31 -2.65 -1.06
C LEU A 37 -3.21 -1.86 -0.09
N GLY A 38 -3.86 -0.78 -0.56
CA GLY A 38 -4.64 0.13 0.27
C GLY A 38 -3.78 1.06 1.11
N TYR A 39 -4.41 1.79 2.04
CA TYR A 39 -3.71 2.76 2.88
C TYR A 39 -2.62 2.10 3.74
N TRP A 40 -1.63 2.89 4.12
CA TRP A 40 -0.56 2.52 5.04
C TRP A 40 -0.31 3.69 6.00
N VAL A 41 -0.19 3.39 7.29
CA VAL A 41 0.09 4.38 8.33
C VAL A 41 1.50 4.13 8.87
N PRO A 42 2.44 5.06 8.67
CA PRO A 42 3.78 4.99 9.24
C PRO A 42 3.73 4.78 10.76
N GLY A 43 4.58 3.90 11.30
CA GLY A 43 4.63 3.60 12.73
C GLY A 43 3.50 2.70 13.27
N SER A 44 2.49 2.35 12.47
CA SER A 44 1.41 1.46 12.90
C SER A 44 1.90 0.02 13.11
N ALA A 45 1.77 -0.51 14.33
CA ALA A 45 2.09 -1.90 14.64
C ALA A 45 1.28 -2.90 13.79
N LYS A 46 0.04 -2.55 13.43
CA LYS A 46 -0.85 -3.39 12.61
C LYS A 46 -0.47 -3.39 11.13
N MET A 47 0.14 -2.30 10.63
CA MET A 47 0.34 -2.09 9.19
C MET A 47 1.82 -2.01 8.78
N GLY A 48 2.75 -2.05 9.74
CA GLY A 48 4.18 -1.94 9.49
C GLY A 48 4.73 -3.03 8.57
N TYR A 49 4.10 -4.20 8.53
CA TYR A 49 4.52 -5.29 7.64
C TYR A 49 4.42 -4.91 6.15
N LYS A 50 3.50 -4.00 5.77
CA LYS A 50 3.36 -3.54 4.39
C LYS A 50 4.61 -2.83 3.89
N ALA A 51 5.39 -2.18 4.74
CA ALA A 51 6.57 -1.41 4.33
C ALA A 51 7.81 -2.30 4.07
N ARG A 52 7.71 -3.62 4.23
CA ARG A 52 8.82 -4.56 4.09
C ARG A 52 9.01 -5.10 2.66
N PHE A 53 8.08 -4.82 1.75
CA PHE A 53 8.22 -5.24 0.35
C PHE A 53 9.10 -4.25 -0.42
N GLY A 54 10.00 -4.75 -1.27
CA GLY A 54 11.03 -3.92 -1.91
C GLY A 54 10.57 -3.10 -3.12
N ALA A 55 9.42 -3.44 -3.73
CA ALA A 55 8.89 -2.80 -4.93
C ALA A 55 7.61 -2.00 -4.63
N LEU A 56 7.62 -1.24 -3.53
CA LEU A 56 6.46 -0.46 -3.10
C LEU A 56 6.52 0.97 -3.59
N GLU A 57 5.35 1.50 -3.89
CA GLU A 57 5.13 2.92 -4.12
C GLU A 57 4.09 3.43 -3.12
N VAL A 58 4.21 4.70 -2.76
CA VAL A 58 3.23 5.41 -1.94
C VAL A 58 2.71 6.62 -2.71
N TYR A 59 1.40 6.84 -2.59
CA TYR A 59 0.78 8.05 -3.11
C TYR A 59 0.94 9.17 -2.08
N SER A 60 1.74 10.17 -2.41
CA SER A 60 1.95 11.36 -1.57
C SER A 60 1.97 12.60 -2.44
N ARG A 61 1.29 13.66 -1.97
CA ARG A 61 1.22 14.96 -2.66
C ARG A 61 0.81 14.86 -4.14
N GLY A 62 -0.14 13.96 -4.44
CA GLY A 62 -0.68 13.79 -5.79
C GLY A 62 0.17 12.90 -6.72
N GLN A 63 1.22 12.25 -6.22
CA GLN A 63 2.13 11.45 -7.05
C GLN A 63 2.45 10.10 -6.41
N TRP A 64 2.64 9.08 -7.26
CA TRP A 64 3.23 7.80 -6.85
C TRP A 64 4.75 7.92 -6.79
N LEU A 65 5.31 7.59 -5.63
CA LEU A 65 6.75 7.65 -5.38
C LEU A 65 7.25 6.33 -4.81
N PRO A 66 8.43 5.82 -5.24
CA PRO A 66 9.02 4.64 -4.63
C PRO A 66 9.25 4.82 -3.13
N LEU A 67 8.78 3.85 -2.34
CA LEU A 67 8.98 3.84 -0.89
C LEU A 67 10.43 3.45 -0.58
N ARG A 68 11.31 4.45 -0.40
CA ARG A 68 12.73 4.22 -0.08
C ARG A 68 12.95 4.01 1.42
N ASN A 69 12.52 4.97 2.23
CA ASN A 69 12.64 4.91 3.68
C ASN A 69 11.28 5.17 4.32
N PRO A 70 10.66 4.16 4.98
CA PRO A 70 9.38 4.33 5.64
C PRO A 70 9.34 5.42 6.72
N ALA A 71 10.49 5.74 7.33
CA ALA A 71 10.57 6.77 8.37
C ALA A 71 10.33 8.19 7.82
N ASP A 72 10.61 8.43 6.54
CA ASP A 72 10.48 9.76 5.92
C ASP A 72 9.02 10.21 5.82
N TYR A 73 8.07 9.27 5.81
CA TYR A 73 6.64 9.52 5.71
C TYR A 73 5.96 9.72 7.09
N GLY A 74 6.70 9.56 8.19
CA GLY A 74 6.21 9.79 9.55
C GLY A 74 6.04 11.26 9.93
N ALA A 75 6.50 12.20 9.10
CA ALA A 75 6.32 13.64 9.31
C ALA A 75 4.99 14.17 8.73
N ASP A 76 4.39 13.48 7.76
CA ASP A 76 3.13 13.89 7.09
C ASP A 76 1.87 13.55 7.93
N VAL A 77 2.01 13.02 9.14
CA VAL A 77 0.88 12.51 9.96
C VAL A 77 0.23 13.61 10.83
N HIS A 78 0.62 14.88 10.70
CA HIS A 78 0.03 15.94 11.49
C HIS A 78 -1.41 16.22 10.98
N PRO A 79 -2.45 16.02 11.80
CA PRO A 79 -3.86 15.97 11.34
C PRO A 79 -4.43 17.31 10.86
N LEU A 80 -3.63 18.37 10.88
CA LEU A 80 -3.97 19.72 10.38
C LEU A 80 -3.22 20.09 9.10
N SER A 81 -2.31 19.24 8.61
CA SER A 81 -1.47 19.52 7.43
C SER A 81 -1.71 18.57 6.26
N VAL A 82 -2.70 17.70 6.35
CA VAL A 82 -3.11 16.78 5.28
C VAL A 82 -4.62 16.78 5.12
N ASP A 83 -5.08 16.64 3.87
CA ASP A 83 -6.50 16.50 3.57
C ASP A 83 -7.09 15.28 4.31
N PRO A 84 -8.38 15.27 4.64
CA PRO A 84 -9.04 14.09 5.20
C PRO A 84 -8.77 12.83 4.35
N ILE A 85 -8.64 11.66 4.98
CA ILE A 85 -8.36 10.39 4.27
C ILE A 85 -9.35 10.14 3.12
N ALA A 86 -10.62 10.51 3.30
CA ALA A 86 -11.64 10.38 2.25
C ALA A 86 -11.31 11.20 1.00
N GLU A 87 -10.80 12.42 1.17
CA GLU A 87 -10.39 13.30 0.08
C GLU A 87 -9.09 12.81 -0.57
N GLN A 88 -8.12 12.36 0.23
CA GLN A 88 -6.90 11.74 -0.28
C GLN A 88 -7.22 10.54 -1.17
N VAL A 89 -8.15 9.68 -0.75
CA VAL A 89 -8.58 8.49 -1.50
C VAL A 89 -9.32 8.88 -2.78
N ALA A 90 -10.20 9.89 -2.72
CA ALA A 90 -10.92 10.37 -3.89
C ALA A 90 -9.99 10.94 -4.97
N ASN A 91 -8.85 11.50 -4.56
CA ASN A 91 -7.86 12.11 -5.44
C ASN A 91 -6.81 11.11 -5.96
N ILE A 92 -6.87 9.83 -5.63
CA ILE A 92 -5.90 8.84 -6.13
C ILE A 92 -6.09 8.66 -7.63
N GLN A 93 -5.08 9.03 -8.41
CA GLN A 93 -4.95 8.60 -9.80
C GLN A 93 -4.07 7.35 -9.84
N LEU A 94 -4.65 6.21 -10.22
CA LEU A 94 -3.88 4.98 -10.39
C LEU A 94 -3.01 5.10 -11.66
N PRO A 95 -1.80 4.49 -11.66
CA PRO A 95 -0.97 4.44 -12.86
C PRO A 95 -1.78 3.89 -14.04
N ASP A 96 -1.66 4.51 -15.22
CA ASP A 96 -2.44 4.13 -16.38
C ASP A 96 -2.13 2.68 -16.78
N MET A 97 -3.09 1.78 -16.64
CA MET A 97 -2.90 0.35 -16.92
C MET A 97 -2.87 0.03 -18.43
N ARG A 98 -2.94 1.05 -19.30
CA ARG A 98 -3.07 0.90 -20.76
C ARG A 98 -1.76 0.91 -21.53
N ASP A 99 -0.63 1.22 -20.90
CA ASP A 99 0.66 1.39 -21.61
C ASP A 99 1.56 0.16 -21.55
N GLN A 100 1.09 -1.00 -22.05
CA GLN A 100 1.94 -2.19 -22.29
C GLN A 100 1.48 -3.04 -23.50
N ARG A 101 1.08 -2.40 -24.60
CA ARG A 101 1.00 -3.06 -25.91
C ARG A 101 1.85 -2.29 -26.92
N GLY A 102 3.16 -2.48 -26.82
CA GLY A 102 4.15 -2.14 -27.84
C GLY A 102 4.87 -3.41 -28.26
#